data_AF-A0AAJ1TH54-F1
#
_entry.id   AF-A0AAJ1TH54-F1
#
_cell.length_a   1.000
_cell.length_b   1.000
_cell.length_c   1.000
_cell.angle_alpha   90.00
_cell.angle_beta   90.00
_cell.angle_gamma   90.00
#
_symmetry.space_group_name_H-M   'P 1'
#
loop_
_entity.id
_entity.type
_entity.pdbx_description
1 polymer ?
#
loop_
_entity_poly.entity_id
_entity_poly.type
_entity_poly.pdbx_seq_one_letter_code
_entity_poly.pdbx_strand_id
1 'polypeptide(L)'
;MYEIHIGGEVIQTTDEHPFWVVGEGWVRAKDLRKGDIFETDKGKKLPVDKIVKKKQKATVYNFKVKDFHTYYVSNLKVLTHNQCNLDDLRDISGSLDKISKYSDPDEFVRDAHRVLQENGFNVSKLDPTKSQRGEKFSVTGSGSPVSAIRSSMGGGRHGDVPYAVISTTDRGKTKVIWGSESNYRTSGNEKSSIYFLK
;
A
#
# COMPACT_ATOMS: atom_id res chain seq x y z
N MET A 1 7.13 19.37 -2.35
CA MET A 1 5.84 19.65 -1.68
C MET A 1 4.91 20.28 -2.68
N TYR A 2 3.64 19.87 -2.69
CA TYR A 2 2.56 20.46 -3.49
C TYR A 2 1.55 21.14 -2.57
N GLU A 3 1.01 22.25 -3.02
CA GLU A 3 -0.17 22.89 -2.43
C GLU A 3 -1.31 22.79 -3.41
N ILE A 4 -2.40 22.15 -2.98
CA ILE A 4 -3.61 21.97 -3.78
C ILE A 4 -4.67 22.89 -3.17
N HIS A 5 -5.11 23.88 -3.95
CA HIS A 5 -6.14 24.83 -3.54
C HIS A 5 -7.49 24.35 -4.02
N ILE A 6 -8.45 24.21 -3.11
CA ILE A 6 -9.80 23.72 -3.40
C ILE A 6 -10.78 24.49 -2.52
N GLY A 7 -11.79 25.12 -3.09
CA GLY A 7 -12.91 25.70 -2.34
C GLY A 7 -12.52 26.71 -1.27
N GLY A 8 -11.40 27.42 -1.46
CA GLY A 8 -10.85 28.37 -0.48
C GLY A 8 -9.88 27.79 0.56
N GLU A 9 -9.63 26.48 0.54
CA GLU A 9 -8.64 25.82 1.40
C GLU A 9 -7.39 25.41 0.64
N VAL A 10 -6.34 25.10 1.40
CA VAL A 10 -5.04 24.65 0.88
C VAL A 10 -4.64 23.34 1.54
N ILE A 11 -4.43 22.31 0.73
CA ILE A 11 -3.90 21.02 1.15
C ILE A 11 -2.42 20.96 0.79
N GLN A 12 -1.55 20.80 1.79
CA GLN A 12 -0.13 20.57 1.57
C GLN A 12 0.17 19.07 1.56
N THR A 13 0.88 18.59 0.55
CA THR A 13 1.11 17.15 0.36
C THR A 13 2.40 16.82 -0.38
N THR A 14 2.88 15.58 -0.23
CA THR A 14 4.03 15.08 -1.00
C THR A 14 3.64 14.81 -2.46
N ASP A 15 4.64 14.69 -3.32
CA ASP A 15 4.45 14.47 -4.76
C ASP A 15 3.72 13.17 -5.11
N GLU A 16 4.02 12.09 -4.39
CA GLU A 16 3.45 10.76 -4.64
C GLU A 16 2.12 10.51 -3.93
N HIS A 17 1.61 11.43 -3.09
CA HIS A 17 0.38 11.18 -2.34
C HIS A 17 -0.85 11.17 -3.29
N PRO A 18 -1.66 10.10 -3.28
CA PRO A 18 -2.82 9.99 -4.17
C PRO A 18 -4.06 10.73 -3.63
N PHE A 19 -4.84 11.31 -4.55
CA PHE A 19 -6.15 11.92 -4.31
C PHE A 19 -7.20 11.29 -5.21
N TRP A 20 -8.42 11.09 -4.71
CA TRP A 20 -9.51 10.56 -5.51
C TRP A 20 -10.12 11.67 -6.39
N VAL A 21 -10.05 11.48 -7.71
CA VAL A 21 -10.65 12.35 -8.72
C VAL A 21 -11.88 11.67 -9.32
N VAL A 22 -13.02 12.36 -9.26
CA VAL A 22 -14.29 11.88 -9.81
C VAL A 22 -14.15 11.66 -11.31
N GLY A 23 -14.35 10.41 -11.76
CA GLY A 23 -14.27 10.02 -13.17
C GLY A 23 -12.88 9.59 -13.65
N GLU A 24 -11.82 9.82 -12.86
CA GLU A 24 -10.45 9.39 -13.19
C GLU A 24 -9.88 8.36 -12.20
N GLY A 25 -10.38 8.33 -10.96
CA GLY A 25 -9.88 7.46 -9.90
C GLY A 25 -8.73 8.12 -9.12
N TRP A 26 -7.77 7.32 -8.66
CA TRP A 26 -6.68 7.84 -7.84
C TRP A 26 -5.59 8.49 -8.68
N VAL A 27 -5.35 9.78 -8.43
CA VAL A 27 -4.36 10.61 -9.13
C VAL A 27 -3.33 11.11 -8.13
N ARG A 28 -2.03 10.95 -8.43
CA ARG A 28 -0.96 11.45 -7.56
C ARG A 28 -0.96 12.97 -7.54
N ALA A 29 -0.57 13.57 -6.42
CA ALA A 29 -0.55 15.02 -6.26
C ALA A 29 0.23 15.76 -7.36
N LYS A 30 1.32 15.16 -7.85
CA LYS A 30 2.13 15.71 -8.95
C LYS A 30 1.45 15.65 -10.32
N ASP A 31 0.46 14.77 -10.48
CA ASP A 31 -0.23 14.50 -11.74
C ASP A 31 -1.61 15.18 -11.82
N LEU A 32 -2.09 15.74 -10.69
CA LEU A 32 -3.30 16.53 -10.61
C LEU A 32 -3.25 17.77 -11.51
N ARG A 33 -4.44 18.18 -11.96
CA ARG A 33 -4.64 19.33 -12.84
C ARG A 33 -5.70 20.26 -12.26
N LYS A 34 -5.60 21.53 -12.64
CA LYS A 34 -6.66 22.50 -12.36
C LYS A 34 -7.94 22.02 -13.03
N GLY A 35 -9.03 21.96 -12.27
CA GLY A 35 -10.33 21.48 -12.74
C GLY A 35 -10.64 20.03 -12.38
N ASP A 36 -9.66 19.23 -11.93
CA ASP A 36 -9.92 17.90 -11.41
C ASP A 36 -10.94 17.97 -10.27
N ILE A 37 -11.92 17.08 -10.25
CA ILE A 37 -13.05 17.16 -9.32
C ILE A 37 -12.80 16.22 -8.16
N PHE A 38 -12.74 16.77 -6.95
CA PHE A 38 -12.75 16.00 -5.71
C PHE A 38 -14.18 15.90 -5.18
N GLU A 39 -14.48 14.80 -4.50
CA GLU A 39 -15.76 14.58 -3.82
C GLU A 39 -15.56 14.53 -2.30
N THR A 40 -16.33 15.33 -1.57
CA THR A 40 -16.28 15.36 -0.10
C THR A 40 -17.15 14.25 0.52
N ASP A 41 -17.05 14.06 1.84
CA ASP A 41 -17.89 13.15 2.64
C ASP A 41 -19.40 13.31 2.43
N LYS A 42 -19.84 14.51 2.07
CA LYS A 42 -21.24 14.87 1.81
C LYS A 42 -21.64 14.76 0.32
N GLY A 43 -20.80 14.17 -0.52
CA GLY A 43 -21.03 14.08 -1.97
C GLY A 43 -20.89 15.42 -2.70
N LYS A 44 -20.30 16.43 -2.05
CA LYS A 44 -20.07 17.74 -2.69
C LYS A 44 -18.89 17.62 -3.64
N LYS A 45 -19.08 18.05 -4.88
CA LYS A 45 -18.02 18.10 -5.89
C LYS A 45 -17.33 19.45 -5.86
N LEU A 46 -16.01 19.42 -5.69
CA LEU A 46 -15.16 20.62 -5.62
C LEU A 46 -14.04 20.51 -6.65
N PRO A 47 -13.92 21.46 -7.59
CA PRO A 47 -12.80 21.46 -8.53
C PRO A 47 -11.51 21.92 -7.84
N VAL A 48 -10.38 21.40 -8.31
CA VAL A 48 -9.06 21.94 -7.95
C VAL A 48 -8.91 23.31 -8.59
N ASP A 49 -8.80 24.35 -7.77
CA ASP A 49 -8.70 25.74 -8.20
C ASP A 49 -7.29 26.09 -8.70
N LYS A 50 -6.28 25.57 -8.01
CA LYS A 50 -4.86 25.88 -8.25
C LYS A 50 -3.95 24.81 -7.65
N ILE A 51 -2.84 24.55 -8.32
CA ILE A 51 -1.78 23.67 -7.83
C ILE A 51 -0.47 24.47 -7.83
N VAL A 52 0.25 24.44 -6.71
CA VAL A 52 1.54 25.12 -6.56
C VAL A 52 2.60 24.12 -6.14
N LYS A 53 3.64 23.97 -6.96
CA LYS A 53 4.83 23.18 -6.60
C LYS A 53 5.80 24.04 -5.81
N LYS A 54 5.99 23.74 -4.53
CA LYS A 54 7.00 24.38 -3.68
C LYS A 54 8.28 23.55 -3.62
N LYS A 55 9.40 24.16 -4.03
CA LYS A 55 10.76 23.63 -3.78
C LYS A 55 11.17 23.91 -2.33
N GLN A 56 10.54 23.21 -1.39
CA GLN A 56 10.93 23.26 0.02
C GLN A 56 11.26 21.85 0.53
N LYS A 57 12.32 21.74 1.34
CA LYS A 57 12.48 20.62 2.29
C LYS A 57 11.56 20.93 3.46
N ALA A 58 10.52 20.14 3.66
CA ALA A 58 9.61 20.30 4.80
C ALA A 58 9.57 19.01 5.61
N THR A 59 9.65 19.16 6.93
CA THR A 59 9.36 18.09 7.89
C THR A 59 7.86 17.78 7.81
N VAL A 60 7.50 16.58 7.36
CA VAL A 60 6.08 16.16 7.27
C VAL A 60 5.70 15.38 8.51
N TYR A 61 4.61 15.79 9.16
CA TYR A 61 4.01 15.07 10.28
C TYR A 61 2.88 14.19 9.73
N ASN A 62 3.01 12.88 9.89
CA ASN A 62 1.99 11.92 9.48
C ASN A 62 1.35 11.35 10.76
N PHE A 63 0.06 11.59 10.99
CA PHE A 63 -0.65 11.02 12.14
C PHE A 63 -1.61 9.91 11.68
N LYS A 64 -1.84 8.94 12.55
CA LYS A 64 -2.60 7.71 12.30
C LYS A 64 -3.93 7.78 13.05
N VAL A 65 -5.06 7.64 12.36
CA VAL A 65 -6.39 7.45 12.98
C VAL A 65 -6.61 5.96 13.19
N LYS A 66 -7.14 5.59 14.35
CA LYS A 66 -7.00 4.24 14.93
C LYS A 66 -7.83 3.15 14.26
N ASP A 67 -8.92 3.49 13.55
CA ASP A 67 -9.93 2.48 13.16
C ASP A 67 -10.47 2.58 11.72
N PHE A 68 -10.03 3.55 10.90
CA PHE A 68 -10.39 3.64 9.47
C PHE A 68 -9.17 4.04 8.63
N HIS A 69 -8.83 3.23 7.62
CA HIS A 69 -7.66 3.43 6.75
C HIS A 69 -7.86 4.54 5.69
N THR A 70 -9.06 5.12 5.63
CA THR A 70 -9.39 6.36 4.92
C THR A 70 -9.68 7.49 5.91
N TYR A 71 -9.04 8.64 5.77
CA TYR A 71 -9.32 9.82 6.58
C TYR A 71 -9.53 11.05 5.69
N TYR A 72 -10.29 11.99 6.22
CA TYR A 72 -10.57 13.24 5.55
C TYR A 72 -9.51 14.28 5.96
N VAL A 73 -8.80 14.88 5.00
CA VAL A 73 -7.88 16.00 5.24
C VAL A 73 -8.57 17.33 4.95
N SER A 74 -8.06 18.37 5.62
CA SER A 74 -8.58 19.75 5.58
C SER A 74 -9.98 19.93 6.17
N ASN A 75 -10.41 21.19 6.36
CA ASN A 75 -11.72 21.53 6.88
C ASN A 75 -12.85 21.19 5.87
N LEU A 76 -12.50 21.02 4.59
CA LEU A 76 -13.39 20.53 3.51
C LEU A 76 -13.59 19.02 3.49
N LYS A 77 -12.79 18.26 4.25
CA LYS A 77 -12.85 16.81 4.33
C LYS A 77 -12.71 16.10 2.97
N VAL A 78 -11.49 16.12 2.43
CA VAL A 78 -11.10 15.37 1.22
C VAL A 78 -10.51 14.01 1.60
N LEU A 79 -10.93 12.93 0.94
CA LEU A 79 -10.55 11.55 1.28
C LEU A 79 -9.07 11.23 0.96
N THR A 80 -8.30 10.72 1.93
CA THR A 80 -6.93 10.23 1.79
C THR A 80 -6.74 8.87 2.51
N HIS A 81 -5.73 8.08 2.16
CA HIS A 81 -5.49 6.74 2.71
C HIS A 81 -4.19 6.68 3.54
N ASN A 82 -4.21 6.02 4.70
CA ASN A 82 -3.01 5.72 5.48
C ASN A 82 -3.13 4.31 6.07
N GLN A 83 -2.75 3.29 5.29
CA GLN A 83 -1.96 2.14 5.76
C GLN A 83 -1.53 1.25 4.59
N CYS A 84 -0.24 0.86 4.62
CA CYS A 84 0.57 0.32 3.51
C CYS A 84 0.76 1.34 2.38
N ASN A 85 1.89 2.06 2.42
CA ASN A 85 2.35 2.79 1.25
C ASN A 85 3.02 1.81 0.28
N LEU A 86 3.07 2.15 -1.01
CA LEU A 86 3.82 1.37 -2.02
C LEU A 86 5.28 1.14 -1.61
N ASP A 87 5.87 2.09 -0.89
CA ASP A 87 7.21 1.98 -0.33
C ASP A 87 7.33 0.84 0.69
N ASP A 88 6.27 0.56 1.45
CA ASP A 88 6.27 -0.53 2.44
C ASP A 88 6.32 -1.91 1.76
N LEU A 89 5.72 -2.03 0.57
CA LEU A 89 5.76 -3.25 -0.25
C LEU A 89 7.09 -3.42 -1.00
N ARG A 90 7.81 -2.32 -1.24
CA ARG A 90 9.11 -2.30 -1.90
C ARG A 90 10.27 -2.53 -0.94
N ASP A 91 10.19 -1.98 0.27
CA ASP A 91 11.21 -2.04 1.31
C ASP A 91 10.68 -2.70 2.59
N ILE A 92 10.52 -4.02 2.50
CA ILE A 92 10.00 -4.84 3.59
C ILE A 92 10.85 -4.73 4.86
N SER A 93 12.19 -4.63 4.74
CA SER A 93 13.09 -4.49 5.89
C SER A 93 12.83 -3.24 6.71
N GLY A 94 12.58 -2.10 6.07
CA GLY A 94 12.25 -0.85 6.76
C GLY A 94 10.81 -0.79 7.29
N SER A 95 10.00 -1.81 7.00
CA SER A 95 8.56 -1.80 7.22
C SER A 95 8.07 -2.94 8.13
N LEU A 96 8.97 -3.71 8.74
CA LEU A 96 8.62 -4.86 9.57
C LEU A 96 7.67 -4.48 10.73
N ASP A 97 7.90 -3.36 11.41
CA ASP A 97 7.01 -2.87 12.48
C ASP A 97 5.60 -2.51 11.99
N LYS A 98 5.46 -2.15 10.71
CA LYS A 98 4.16 -1.88 10.10
C LYS A 98 3.48 -3.18 9.67
N ILE A 99 4.25 -4.20 9.30
CA ILE A 99 3.73 -5.50 8.88
C ILE A 99 3.37 -6.36 10.11
N SER A 100 4.08 -6.20 11.24
CA SER A 100 3.78 -6.91 12.49
C SER A 100 2.40 -6.58 13.09
N LYS A 101 1.74 -5.52 12.61
CA LYS A 101 0.37 -5.17 13.00
C LYS A 101 -0.68 -6.16 12.48
N TYR A 102 -0.41 -6.86 11.37
CA TYR A 102 -1.38 -7.79 10.78
C TYR A 102 -1.36 -9.10 11.58
N SER A 103 -2.54 -9.63 11.83
CA SER A 103 -2.71 -10.83 12.65
C SER A 103 -2.18 -12.07 11.93
N ASP A 104 -2.28 -12.08 10.60
CA ASP A 104 -1.86 -13.19 9.74
C ASP A 104 -1.42 -12.69 8.35
N PRO A 105 -0.76 -13.55 7.54
CA PRO A 105 -0.33 -13.20 6.20
C PRO A 105 -1.47 -12.92 5.22
N ASP A 106 -2.66 -13.53 5.38
CA ASP A 106 -3.78 -13.31 4.45
C ASP A 106 -4.33 -11.89 4.62
N GLU A 107 -4.44 -11.39 5.85
CA GLU A 107 -4.81 -10.01 6.16
C GLU A 107 -3.85 -9.02 5.49
N PHE A 108 -2.54 -9.28 5.58
CA PHE A 108 -1.52 -8.49 4.88
C PHE A 108 -1.69 -8.53 3.36
N VAL A 109 -1.92 -9.71 2.78
CA VAL A 109 -2.09 -9.87 1.32
C VAL A 109 -3.32 -9.15 0.80
N ARG A 110 -4.46 -9.24 1.50
CA ARG A 110 -5.69 -8.50 1.16
C ARG A 110 -5.47 -7.00 1.19
N ASP A 111 -4.81 -6.50 2.22
CA ASP A 111 -4.53 -5.07 2.36
C ASP A 111 -3.58 -4.59 1.25
N ALA A 112 -2.53 -5.35 0.95
CA ALA A 112 -1.60 -5.04 -0.15
C ALA A 112 -2.29 -5.08 -1.52
N HIS A 113 -3.21 -6.02 -1.74
CA HIS A 113 -4.03 -6.09 -2.95
C HIS A 113 -4.87 -4.82 -3.12
N ARG A 114 -5.58 -4.40 -2.06
CA ARG A 114 -6.37 -3.17 -2.04
C ARG A 114 -5.51 -1.94 -2.33
N VAL A 115 -4.38 -1.81 -1.65
CA VAL A 115 -3.44 -0.67 -1.81
C VAL A 115 -2.95 -0.56 -3.25
N LEU A 116 -2.61 -1.67 -3.89
CA LEU A 116 -2.16 -1.63 -5.28
C LEU A 116 -3.29 -1.23 -6.25
N GLN A 117 -4.52 -1.69 -6.02
CA GLN A 117 -5.69 -1.24 -6.77
C GLN A 117 -5.93 0.25 -6.60
N GLU A 118 -5.90 0.73 -5.36
CA GLU A 118 -6.05 2.15 -5.02
C GLU A 118 -4.91 3.00 -5.59
N ASN A 119 -3.75 2.43 -5.89
CA ASN A 119 -2.67 3.17 -6.55
C ASN A 119 -2.68 3.04 -8.08
N GLY A 120 -3.78 2.53 -8.66
CA GLY A 120 -3.98 2.44 -10.10
C GLY A 120 -3.21 1.29 -10.77
N PHE A 121 -2.70 0.33 -10.00
CA PHE A 121 -2.04 -0.84 -10.58
C PHE A 121 -3.05 -1.90 -11.00
N ASN A 122 -2.79 -2.53 -12.15
CA ASN A 122 -3.57 -3.66 -12.62
C ASN A 122 -3.20 -4.90 -11.81
N VAL A 123 -4.06 -5.31 -10.89
CA VAL A 123 -3.89 -6.54 -10.11
C VAL A 123 -4.93 -7.59 -10.49
N SER A 124 -4.52 -8.85 -10.50
CA SER A 124 -5.44 -9.97 -10.70
C SER A 124 -6.43 -10.05 -9.53
N LYS A 125 -7.58 -10.71 -9.75
CA LYS A 125 -8.46 -11.11 -8.65
C LYS A 125 -7.68 -11.97 -7.65
N LEU A 126 -8.03 -11.85 -6.38
CA LEU A 126 -7.60 -12.79 -5.36
C LEU A 126 -8.18 -14.16 -5.73
N ASP A 127 -7.34 -15.18 -5.75
CA ASP A 127 -7.76 -16.57 -5.97
C ASP A 127 -7.69 -17.32 -4.64
N PRO A 128 -8.77 -17.34 -3.84
CA PRO A 128 -8.84 -18.10 -2.59
C PRO A 128 -9.02 -19.61 -2.84
N THR A 129 -9.34 -20.03 -4.08
CA THR A 129 -9.95 -21.33 -4.35
C THR A 129 -9.00 -22.46 -4.78
N LYS A 130 -7.73 -22.18 -5.08
CA LYS A 130 -6.85 -23.21 -5.67
C LYS A 130 -5.88 -23.94 -4.75
N SER A 131 -5.80 -23.64 -3.46
CA SER A 131 -4.87 -24.40 -2.62
C SER A 131 -5.10 -24.16 -1.14
N GLN A 132 -4.81 -25.17 -0.32
CA GLN A 132 -4.49 -25.09 1.11
C GLN A 132 -3.26 -24.19 1.41
N ARG A 133 -3.00 -23.13 0.62
CA ARG A 133 -1.76 -22.34 0.59
C ARG A 133 -2.00 -20.82 0.65
N GLY A 134 -3.15 -20.34 1.15
CA GLY A 134 -3.40 -18.91 1.35
C GLY A 134 -3.75 -18.11 0.08
N GLU A 135 -3.96 -16.81 0.27
CA GLU A 135 -4.28 -15.85 -0.78
C GLU A 135 -3.11 -15.53 -1.75
N LYS A 136 -3.45 -15.14 -2.97
CA LYS A 136 -2.47 -14.74 -3.99
C LYS A 136 -3.05 -13.76 -5.00
N PHE A 137 -2.22 -12.84 -5.46
CA PHE A 137 -2.44 -12.06 -6.68
C PHE A 137 -1.13 -11.77 -7.43
N SER A 138 -1.26 -11.32 -8.68
CA SER A 138 -0.18 -10.79 -9.50
C SER A 138 -0.49 -9.37 -9.96
N VAL A 139 0.55 -8.56 -10.17
CA VAL A 139 0.46 -7.22 -10.74
C VAL A 139 0.96 -7.25 -12.17
N THR A 140 0.24 -6.61 -13.08
CA THR A 140 0.61 -6.47 -14.49
C THR A 140 0.85 -5.01 -14.85
N GLY A 141 1.63 -4.79 -15.92
CA GLY A 141 2.07 -3.45 -16.33
C GLY A 141 3.41 -3.04 -15.73
N SER A 142 3.97 -1.95 -16.27
CA SER A 142 5.27 -1.41 -15.86
C SER A 142 5.15 -0.43 -14.69
N GLY A 143 6.19 -0.33 -13.86
CA GLY A 143 6.29 0.72 -12.82
C GLY A 143 5.74 0.34 -11.45
N SER A 144 5.19 -0.87 -11.27
CA SER A 144 4.87 -1.37 -9.94
C SER A 144 6.13 -1.79 -9.17
N PRO A 145 6.24 -1.47 -7.86
CA PRO A 145 7.34 -1.97 -7.04
C PRO A 145 7.27 -3.49 -6.83
N VAL A 146 6.10 -4.11 -7.05
CA VAL A 146 5.86 -5.54 -6.85
C VAL A 146 5.24 -6.19 -8.07
N SER A 147 5.58 -7.45 -8.30
CA SER A 147 5.05 -8.27 -9.41
C SER A 147 4.04 -9.30 -8.94
N ALA A 148 4.15 -9.79 -7.70
CA ALA A 148 3.19 -10.71 -7.10
C ALA A 148 3.34 -10.76 -5.59
N ILE A 149 2.23 -11.01 -4.90
CA ILE A 149 2.23 -11.33 -3.47
C ILE A 149 1.36 -12.57 -3.24
N ARG A 150 1.83 -13.44 -2.36
CA ARG A 150 1.05 -14.59 -1.87
C ARG A 150 1.29 -14.81 -0.39
N SER A 151 0.29 -15.32 0.30
CA SER A 151 0.43 -15.86 1.64
C SER A 151 0.58 -17.38 1.58
N SER A 152 0.77 -17.99 2.74
CA SER A 152 0.78 -19.41 3.01
C SER A 152 0.54 -19.59 4.50
N MET A 153 -0.45 -20.39 4.88
CA MET A 153 -0.75 -20.65 6.29
C MET A 153 0.18 -21.69 6.93
N GLY A 154 1.21 -22.14 6.20
CA GLY A 154 2.12 -23.20 6.61
C GLY A 154 1.84 -24.52 5.89
N GLY A 155 2.62 -25.54 6.24
CA GLY A 155 2.52 -26.90 5.73
C GLY A 155 3.63 -27.30 4.74
N GLY A 156 3.81 -28.61 4.55
CA GLY A 156 4.83 -29.16 3.65
C GLY A 156 6.26 -28.98 4.17
N ARG A 157 7.19 -28.59 3.28
CA ARG A 157 8.64 -28.57 3.59
C ARG A 157 9.09 -27.45 4.54
N HIS A 158 8.20 -26.49 4.85
CA HIS A 158 8.53 -25.30 5.64
C HIS A 158 7.96 -25.28 7.07
N GLY A 159 7.25 -26.35 7.46
CA GLY A 159 6.58 -26.44 8.77
C GLY A 159 5.27 -25.65 8.82
N ASP A 160 4.57 -25.69 9.95
CA ASP A 160 3.24 -25.09 10.13
C ASP A 160 3.28 -23.57 10.41
N VAL A 161 4.37 -22.90 10.03
CA VAL A 161 4.52 -21.46 10.26
C VAL A 161 3.97 -20.67 9.08
N PRO A 162 3.02 -19.75 9.33
CA PRO A 162 2.45 -18.92 8.28
C PRO A 162 3.45 -17.86 7.78
N TYR A 163 3.42 -17.58 6.48
CA TYR A 163 4.31 -16.60 5.85
C TYR A 163 3.69 -15.94 4.62
N ALA A 164 4.17 -14.75 4.27
CA ALA A 164 3.92 -14.09 2.99
C ALA A 164 5.18 -14.08 2.12
N VAL A 165 5.01 -14.14 0.80
CA VAL A 165 6.06 -13.96 -0.19
C VAL A 165 5.73 -12.74 -1.04
N ILE A 166 6.60 -11.73 -0.98
CA ILE A 166 6.55 -10.53 -1.78
C ILE A 166 7.57 -10.68 -2.90
N SER A 167 7.12 -10.65 -4.15
CA SER A 167 8.00 -10.63 -5.31
C SER A 167 8.08 -9.19 -5.81
N THR A 168 9.23 -8.57 -5.65
CA THR A 168 9.52 -7.22 -6.19
C THR A 168 9.97 -7.31 -7.64
N THR A 169 9.86 -6.21 -8.37
CA THR A 169 10.31 -6.14 -9.77
C THR A 169 11.83 -5.94 -9.89
N ASP A 170 12.48 -5.39 -8.86
CA ASP A 170 13.89 -4.98 -8.87
C ASP A 170 14.77 -5.68 -7.81
N ARG A 171 14.19 -6.17 -6.70
CA ARG A 171 14.94 -6.72 -5.54
C ARG A 171 14.72 -8.21 -5.30
N GLY A 172 14.03 -8.90 -6.21
CA GLY A 172 13.75 -10.33 -6.10
C GLY A 172 12.65 -10.65 -5.08
N LYS A 173 12.78 -11.78 -4.38
CA LYS A 173 11.72 -12.31 -3.50
C LYS A 173 12.09 -12.11 -2.04
N THR A 174 11.12 -11.62 -1.27
CA THR A 174 11.21 -11.50 0.18
C THR A 174 10.14 -12.36 0.83
N LYS A 175 10.51 -13.12 1.85
CA LYS A 175 9.61 -13.88 2.72
C LYS A 175 9.47 -13.16 4.06
N VAL A 176 8.24 -12.97 4.50
CA VAL A 176 7.92 -12.46 5.84
C VAL A 176 7.20 -13.56 6.59
N ILE A 177 7.74 -13.95 7.74
CA ILE A 177 7.30 -15.11 8.50
C ILE A 177 6.64 -14.64 9.80
N TRP A 178 5.41 -15.09 10.03
CA TRP A 178 4.63 -14.84 11.24
C TRP A 178 5.01 -15.86 12.33
N GLY A 179 6.26 -15.77 12.77
CA GLY A 179 6.87 -16.67 13.75
C GLY A 179 8.37 -16.42 13.87
N SER A 180 9.04 -17.23 14.69
CA SER A 180 10.49 -17.16 14.91
C SER A 180 11.26 -18.13 14.01
N GLU A 181 12.57 -17.90 13.88
CA GLU A 181 13.47 -18.77 13.12
C GLU A 181 13.43 -20.22 13.59
N SER A 182 13.32 -20.44 14.91
CA SER A 182 13.22 -21.78 15.52
C SER A 182 12.06 -22.62 14.99
N ASN A 183 10.99 -21.97 14.50
CA ASN A 183 9.77 -22.63 14.09
C ASN A 183 9.71 -22.81 12.56
N TYR A 184 10.57 -22.13 11.81
CA TYR A 184 10.56 -22.16 10.35
C TYR A 184 11.60 -23.13 9.79
N ARG A 185 11.15 -24.09 8.99
CA ARG A 185 12.06 -25.03 8.32
C ARG A 185 12.49 -24.48 6.97
N THR A 186 13.79 -24.39 6.75
CA THR A 186 14.38 -24.05 5.45
C THR A 186 15.26 -25.18 4.94
N SER A 187 15.35 -25.30 3.61
CA SER A 187 16.22 -26.29 2.96
C SER A 187 17.70 -25.85 2.88
N GLY A 188 18.04 -24.68 3.44
CA GLY A 188 19.38 -24.08 3.38
C GLY A 188 19.73 -23.43 2.04
N ASN A 189 18.95 -23.68 0.99
CA ASN A 189 19.16 -23.16 -0.37
C ASN A 189 18.15 -22.06 -0.76
N GLU A 190 17.63 -21.33 0.22
CA GLU A 190 16.60 -20.32 -0.02
C GLU A 190 17.21 -19.09 -0.72
N LYS A 191 16.69 -18.74 -1.91
CA LYS A 191 17.15 -17.58 -2.69
C LYS A 191 16.42 -16.27 -2.35
N SER A 192 15.51 -16.31 -1.37
CA SER A 192 14.74 -15.15 -0.94
C SER A 192 15.31 -14.57 0.34
N SER A 193 15.30 -13.25 0.47
CA SER A 193 15.51 -12.58 1.77
C SER A 193 14.40 -13.00 2.73
N ILE A 194 14.75 -13.35 3.96
CA ILE A 194 13.80 -13.85 4.96
C ILE A 194 13.78 -12.90 6.15
N TYR A 195 12.58 -12.51 6.58
CA TYR A 195 12.36 -11.73 7.79
C TYR A 195 11.33 -12.41 8.68
N PHE A 196 11.54 -12.32 9.99
CA PHE A 196 10.70 -12.89 11.03
C PHE A 196 10.05 -11.75 11.81
N LEU A 197 8.76 -11.87 12.14
CA LEU A 197 8.01 -10.85 12.88
C LEU A 197 7.98 -11.11 14.41
N LYS A 198 8.68 -12.16 14.88
CA LYS A 198 8.91 -12.47 16.30
C LYS A 198 10.30 -13.05 16.52
#